data_AF-A0A0C2C7Q9-F1
#
_entry.id   AF-A0A0C2C7Q9-F1
#
_cell.length_a   1.000
_cell.length_b   1.000
_cell.length_c   1.000
_cell.angle_alpha   90.00
_cell.angle_beta   90.00
_cell.angle_gamma   90.00
#
_symmetry.space_group_name_H-M   'P 1'
#
loop_
_entity.id
_entity.type
_entity.pdbx_description
1 polymer ?
#
loop_
_entity_poly.entity_id
_entity_poly.type
_entity_poly.pdbx_seq_one_letter_code
_entity_poly.pdbx_strand_id
1 'polypeptide(L)'
;MSWVTGGISGNTDTVVVRWITRFYHRWALFVADHAIVTIVICTILSLVGTAKIVTTPWVPRFVCCPRSRVFPVHQKKTCVFSNENDITGYTPYGARARDELDVAAEFFSRGGSGLGVFLLILPKDGGNALRLEVLDEALGVEETLSTKFTMLNPLTNQNESYREFCISFCQINQPFVQFASSYIGEKSLADKGEPINPRIDLAYPISTFYNRQINIQPHFFGLEFEEDELPGDIESNSTEVSKKIRVSNLKSVKMLALQLQAERKEGWTTQMVKDFEISITQYFERDFVSSNIRVLTLSTTYVESE
;
A
#
# COMPACT_ATOMS: atom_id res chain seq x y z
N MET A 1 11.69 61.91 15.23
CA MET A 1 12.91 61.10 15.46
C MET A 1 13.91 61.44 14.37
N SER A 2 14.98 62.12 14.78
CA SER A 2 16.06 62.61 13.92
C SER A 2 16.91 61.44 13.44
N TRP A 3 17.05 61.27 12.12
CA TRP A 3 18.10 60.42 11.56
C TRP A 3 19.32 61.30 11.26
N VAL A 4 20.35 61.05 12.06
CA VAL A 4 21.70 61.59 11.94
C VAL A 4 22.32 61.02 10.65
N THR A 5 22.63 61.90 9.69
CA THR A 5 23.48 61.57 8.55
C THR A 5 24.94 61.54 9.02
N GLY A 6 25.36 60.38 9.51
CA GLY A 6 26.77 60.08 9.76
C GLY A 6 27.49 59.86 8.43
N GLY A 7 28.24 60.86 7.99
CA GLY A 7 29.18 60.73 6.87
C GLY A 7 30.36 59.86 7.26
N ILE A 8 30.42 58.64 6.74
CA ILE A 8 31.64 57.84 6.69
C ILE A 8 32.25 58.03 5.31
N SER A 9 33.22 58.94 5.24
CA SER A 9 34.14 59.10 4.11
C SER A 9 35.15 57.95 4.12
N GLY A 10 34.87 56.89 3.36
CA GLY A 10 35.79 55.79 3.07
C GLY A 10 35.79 55.50 1.57
N ASN A 11 36.83 55.94 0.88
CA ASN A 11 36.93 55.97 -0.58
C ASN A 11 37.32 54.60 -1.17
N THR A 12 36.44 53.59 -1.07
CA THR A 12 36.59 52.27 -1.74
C THR A 12 35.28 51.72 -2.28
N ASP A 13 34.35 52.58 -2.71
CA ASP A 13 33.21 52.11 -3.48
C ASP A 13 33.64 51.85 -4.92
N THR A 14 33.54 50.60 -5.37
CA THR A 14 33.78 50.26 -6.77
C THR A 14 32.84 51.06 -7.66
N VAL A 15 33.26 51.36 -8.89
CA VAL A 15 32.46 52.13 -9.86
C VAL A 15 31.06 51.54 -10.05
N VAL A 16 30.95 50.20 -9.94
CA VAL A 16 29.69 49.44 -9.98
C VAL A 16 28.77 49.80 -8.81
N VAL A 17 29.30 49.86 -7.58
CA VAL A 17 28.51 50.21 -6.39
C VAL A 17 27.92 51.61 -6.54
N ARG A 18 28.74 52.62 -6.91
CA ARG A 18 28.23 54.00 -7.12
C ARG A 18 27.16 54.07 -8.21
N TRP A 19 27.28 53.28 -9.26
CA TRP A 19 26.29 53.25 -10.35
C TRP A 19 24.97 52.63 -9.87
N ILE A 20 25.03 51.51 -9.14
CA ILE A 20 23.88 50.86 -8.52
C ILE A 20 23.18 51.82 -7.54
N THR A 21 23.93 52.50 -6.65
CA THR A 21 23.35 53.45 -5.69
C THR A 21 22.64 54.60 -6.39
N ARG A 22 23.23 55.17 -7.46
CA ARG A 22 22.59 56.22 -8.26
C ARG A 22 21.32 55.72 -8.96
N PHE A 23 21.32 54.49 -9.46
CA PHE A 23 20.17 53.88 -10.10
C PHE A 23 19.03 53.69 -9.11
N TYR A 24 19.28 53.08 -7.94
CA TYR A 24 18.27 52.91 -6.90
C TYR A 24 17.76 54.24 -6.35
N HIS A 25 18.63 55.23 -6.17
CA HIS A 25 18.18 56.55 -5.71
C HIS A 25 17.26 57.23 -6.73
N ARG A 26 17.57 57.17 -8.04
CA ARG A 26 16.69 57.69 -9.09
C ARG A 26 15.38 56.90 -9.18
N TRP A 27 15.43 55.58 -9.04
CA TRP A 27 14.23 54.74 -8.99
C TRP A 27 13.35 55.03 -7.77
N ALA A 28 13.95 55.23 -6.60
CA ALA A 28 13.22 55.56 -5.37
C ALA A 28 12.48 56.90 -5.49
N LEU A 29 13.14 57.93 -6.07
CA LEU A 29 12.50 59.21 -6.35
C LEU A 29 11.35 59.06 -7.36
N PHE A 30 11.55 58.26 -8.41
CA PHE A 30 10.50 57.97 -9.40
C PHE A 30 9.27 57.27 -8.79
N VAL A 31 9.50 56.28 -7.92
CA VAL A 31 8.43 55.57 -7.20
C VAL A 31 7.73 56.49 -6.19
N ALA A 32 8.46 57.41 -5.53
CA ALA A 32 7.87 58.37 -4.61
C ALA A 32 6.93 59.36 -5.32
N ASP A 33 7.34 59.88 -6.49
CA ASP A 33 6.52 60.81 -7.28
C ASP A 33 5.31 60.12 -7.95
N HIS A 34 5.36 58.81 -8.18
CA HIS A 34 4.32 58.04 -8.88
C HIS A 34 3.72 56.88 -8.03
N ALA A 35 3.68 57.04 -6.70
CA ALA A 35 3.35 55.96 -5.77
C ALA A 35 2.02 55.25 -6.10
N ILE A 36 0.96 56.00 -6.43
CA ILE A 36 -0.36 55.43 -6.77
C ILE A 36 -0.28 54.59 -8.05
N VAL A 37 0.40 55.10 -9.09
CA VAL A 37 0.54 54.40 -10.37
C VAL A 37 1.35 53.12 -10.20
N THR A 38 2.43 53.15 -9.41
CA THR A 38 3.24 51.96 -9.10
C THR A 38 2.42 50.90 -8.37
N ILE A 39 1.63 51.28 -7.36
CA ILE A 39 0.75 50.35 -6.64
C ILE A 39 -0.29 49.71 -7.58
N VAL A 40 -0.92 50.50 -8.44
CA VAL A 40 -1.89 50.00 -9.42
C VAL A 40 -1.25 49.02 -10.40
N ILE A 41 -0.07 49.32 -10.92
CA ILE A 41 0.65 48.41 -11.83
C ILE A 41 1.06 47.12 -11.12
N CYS A 42 1.64 47.20 -9.92
CA CYS A 42 2.05 46.03 -9.15
C CYS A 42 0.86 45.14 -8.76
N THR A 43 -0.29 45.73 -8.40
CA THR A 43 -1.51 44.97 -8.11
C THR A 43 -2.08 44.33 -9.37
N ILE A 44 -2.09 45.02 -10.52
CA ILE A 44 -2.49 44.43 -11.80
C ILE A 44 -1.56 43.26 -12.18
N LEU A 45 -0.24 43.42 -12.07
CA LEU A 45 0.72 42.35 -12.37
C LEU A 45 0.55 41.16 -11.43
N SER A 46 0.32 41.41 -10.13
CA SER A 46 0.04 40.36 -9.16
C SER A 46 -1.28 39.65 -9.47
N LEU A 47 -2.33 40.40 -9.82
CA LEU A 47 -3.62 39.85 -10.23
C LEU A 47 -3.49 39.03 -11.52
N VAL A 48 -2.72 39.49 -12.51
CA VAL A 48 -2.42 38.72 -13.73
C VAL A 48 -1.62 37.46 -13.40
N GLY A 49 -0.66 37.52 -12.47
CA GLY A 49 0.06 36.35 -11.97
C GLY A 49 -0.85 35.33 -11.29
N THR A 50 -1.72 35.79 -10.39
CA THR A 50 -2.71 34.92 -9.73
C THR A 50 -3.74 34.37 -10.71
N ALA A 51 -4.22 35.18 -11.65
CA ALA A 51 -5.13 34.76 -12.71
C ALA A 51 -4.44 33.73 -13.61
N LYS A 52 -3.16 33.89 -13.92
CA LYS A 52 -2.39 32.91 -14.69
C LYS A 52 -2.30 31.59 -13.93
N ILE A 53 -1.97 31.60 -12.63
CA ILE A 53 -1.91 30.38 -11.81
C ILE A 53 -3.28 29.69 -11.75
N VAL A 54 -4.38 30.44 -11.65
CA VAL A 54 -5.76 29.92 -11.61
C VAL A 54 -6.23 29.43 -12.99
N THR A 55 -5.78 30.06 -14.09
CA THR A 55 -6.26 29.76 -15.45
C THR A 55 -5.36 28.81 -16.22
N THR A 56 -4.09 28.62 -15.81
CA THR A 56 -3.23 27.57 -16.37
C THR A 56 -3.70 26.22 -15.83
N PRO A 57 -4.32 25.36 -16.65
CA PRO A 57 -4.53 23.99 -16.29
C PRO A 57 -3.16 23.32 -16.39
N TRP A 58 -2.54 22.96 -15.27
CA TRP A 58 -1.53 21.91 -15.29
C TRP A 58 -2.28 20.59 -15.50
N VAL A 59 -2.64 20.34 -16.76
CA VAL A 59 -3.06 19.03 -17.24
C VAL A 59 -1.89 18.50 -18.07
N PRO A 60 -1.22 17.41 -17.66
CA PRO A 60 -0.45 16.64 -18.61
C PRO A 60 -1.47 16.04 -19.58
N ARG A 61 -1.67 16.75 -20.69
CA ARG A 61 -2.15 16.24 -21.99
C ARG A 61 -3.20 15.12 -21.90
N PHE A 62 -4.45 15.43 -21.58
CA PHE A 62 -5.58 14.65 -22.12
C PHE A 62 -6.76 15.55 -22.50
N VAL A 63 -7.23 15.28 -23.72
CA VAL A 63 -8.31 15.91 -24.45
C VAL A 63 -9.59 15.98 -23.62
N CYS A 64 -10.23 17.14 -23.56
CA CYS A 64 -11.65 17.23 -23.23
C CYS A 64 -12.41 17.91 -24.38
N CYS A 65 -13.24 17.09 -25.03
CA CYS A 65 -14.19 17.43 -26.08
C CYS A 65 -15.25 18.44 -25.56
N PRO A 66 -15.90 19.26 -26.42
CA PRO A 66 -16.75 20.35 -25.98
C PRO A 66 -18.15 19.85 -25.63
N ARG A 67 -18.68 20.21 -24.45
CA ARG A 67 -20.11 20.10 -24.17
C ARG A 67 -20.67 21.39 -23.56
N SER A 68 -21.36 22.10 -24.44
CA SER A 68 -22.60 22.86 -24.25
C SER A 68 -22.88 23.48 -22.87
N ARG A 69 -22.91 24.81 -22.89
CA ARG A 69 -23.69 25.75 -22.05
C ARG A 69 -24.75 25.10 -21.15
N VAL A 70 -24.81 25.54 -19.88
CA VAL A 70 -25.93 26.33 -19.31
C VAL A 70 -25.76 26.53 -17.78
N PHE A 71 -25.94 27.80 -17.35
CA PHE A 71 -26.12 28.42 -16.01
C PHE A 71 -24.96 28.53 -14.98
N PRO A 72 -24.80 29.71 -14.32
CA PRO A 72 -23.82 29.95 -13.28
C PRO A 72 -24.44 29.85 -11.88
N VAL A 73 -23.85 29.04 -11.00
CA VAL A 73 -23.96 29.22 -9.55
C VAL A 73 -22.56 29.45 -9.03
N HIS A 74 -22.39 30.48 -8.21
CA HIS A 74 -21.16 30.83 -7.52
C HIS A 74 -20.56 29.60 -6.80
N GLN A 75 -19.59 28.93 -7.43
CA GLN A 75 -18.61 28.13 -6.71
C GLN A 75 -17.32 28.93 -6.64
N LYS A 76 -16.94 29.30 -5.42
CA LYS A 76 -15.57 29.69 -5.09
C LYS A 76 -14.65 28.57 -5.61
N LYS A 77 -13.93 28.82 -6.69
CA LYS A 77 -12.84 27.96 -7.13
C LYS A 77 -11.66 28.22 -6.20
N THR A 78 -11.64 27.53 -5.08
CA THR A 78 -10.44 27.33 -4.27
C THR A 78 -9.40 26.65 -5.16
N CYS A 79 -8.19 27.21 -5.22
CA CYS A 79 -7.03 26.55 -5.79
C CYS A 79 -6.79 25.26 -4.98
N VAL A 80 -7.17 24.12 -5.54
CA VAL A 80 -6.73 22.82 -5.05
C VAL A 80 -5.43 22.54 -5.81
N PHE A 81 -4.29 22.70 -5.14
CA PHE A 81 -3.09 22.00 -5.59
C PHE A 81 -3.41 20.51 -5.49
N SER A 82 -3.47 19.81 -6.62
CA SER A 82 -3.54 18.35 -6.61
C SER A 82 -2.13 17.85 -6.33
N ASN A 83 -1.78 17.73 -5.04
CA ASN A 83 -0.66 16.90 -4.66
C ASN A 83 -1.10 15.45 -4.88
N GLU A 84 -0.58 14.84 -5.94
CA GLU A 84 -0.69 13.39 -6.11
C GLU A 84 0.37 12.75 -5.22
N ASN A 85 -0.08 12.02 -4.20
CA ASN A 85 0.77 11.18 -3.37
C ASN A 85 1.17 9.96 -4.20
N ASP A 86 2.25 10.10 -4.97
CA ASP A 86 2.88 9.01 -5.69
C ASP A 86 4.16 8.60 -4.97
N ILE A 87 4.23 7.34 -4.54
CA ILE A 87 5.42 6.78 -3.88
C ILE A 87 6.66 6.83 -4.77
N THR A 88 6.53 6.88 -6.10
CA THR A 88 7.68 7.06 -7.00
C THR A 88 8.31 8.45 -6.88
N GLY A 89 7.66 9.40 -6.19
CA GLY A 89 8.16 10.75 -5.92
C GLY A 89 9.51 10.80 -5.18
N TYR A 90 9.90 9.72 -4.50
CA TYR A 90 11.22 9.61 -3.86
C TYR A 90 12.38 9.40 -4.85
N THR A 91 12.09 9.04 -6.10
CA THR A 91 13.10 8.90 -7.15
C THR A 91 13.21 10.21 -7.93
N PRO A 92 14.42 10.77 -8.17
CA PRO A 92 14.57 12.03 -8.90
C PRO A 92 14.16 11.89 -10.37
N TYR A 93 13.70 12.98 -10.98
CA TYR A 93 13.37 13.02 -12.40
C TYR A 93 14.62 12.77 -13.26
N GLY A 94 14.53 11.89 -14.26
CA GLY A 94 15.66 11.51 -15.12
C GLY A 94 16.63 10.49 -14.51
N ALA A 95 16.29 9.88 -13.37
CA ALA A 95 17.05 8.75 -12.87
C ALA A 95 16.91 7.53 -13.78
N ARG A 96 18.02 6.85 -14.06
CA ARG A 96 18.04 5.59 -14.82
C ARG A 96 17.07 4.53 -14.28
N ALA A 97 16.84 4.51 -12.96
CA ALA A 97 15.90 3.59 -12.33
C ALA A 97 14.45 3.77 -12.84
N ARG A 98 14.06 4.98 -13.26
CA ARG A 98 12.75 5.21 -13.88
C ARG A 98 12.66 4.56 -15.26
N ASP A 99 13.69 4.75 -16.10
CA ASP A 99 13.73 4.14 -17.43
C ASP A 99 13.69 2.60 -17.33
N GLU A 100 14.40 2.02 -16.35
CA GLU A 100 14.38 0.59 -16.09
C GLU A 100 13.01 0.11 -15.58
N LEU A 101 12.36 0.88 -14.71
CA LEU A 101 11.02 0.58 -14.22
C LEU A 101 9.97 0.64 -15.33
N ASP A 102 10.06 1.63 -16.23
CA ASP A 102 9.14 1.78 -17.36
C ASP A 102 9.25 0.59 -18.32
N VAL A 103 10.48 0.17 -18.65
CA VAL A 103 10.73 -1.04 -19.47
C VAL A 103 10.22 -2.30 -18.77
N ALA A 104 10.45 -2.43 -17.46
CA ALA A 104 9.94 -3.56 -16.69
C ALA A 104 8.40 -3.59 -16.64
N ALA A 105 7.75 -2.44 -16.45
CA ALA A 105 6.30 -2.31 -16.41
C ALA A 105 5.64 -2.58 -17.77
N GLU A 106 6.31 -2.23 -18.87
CA GLU A 106 5.88 -2.59 -20.22
C GLU A 106 5.90 -4.11 -20.42
N PHE A 107 6.99 -4.78 -19.99
CA PHE A 107 7.16 -6.22 -20.19
C PHE A 107 6.28 -7.08 -19.25
N PHE A 108 6.28 -6.76 -17.94
CA PHE A 108 5.62 -7.59 -16.93
C PHE A 108 4.20 -7.14 -16.58
N SER A 109 3.87 -5.86 -16.82
CA SER A 109 2.66 -5.28 -16.22
C SER A 109 1.74 -4.58 -17.23
N ARG A 110 1.98 -4.80 -18.54
CA ARG A 110 1.16 -4.27 -19.64
C ARG A 110 0.80 -2.77 -19.46
N GLY A 111 1.76 -1.97 -18.97
CA GLY A 111 1.60 -0.52 -18.80
C GLY A 111 1.22 -0.04 -17.39
N GLY A 112 1.44 -0.82 -16.33
CA GLY A 112 1.41 -0.32 -14.95
C GLY A 112 1.32 -1.43 -13.91
N SER A 113 1.65 -1.15 -12.64
CA SER A 113 1.68 -2.16 -11.57
C SER A 113 0.40 -2.99 -11.51
N GLY A 114 0.58 -4.31 -11.34
CA GLY A 114 -0.52 -5.23 -11.06
C GLY A 114 -1.12 -4.99 -9.68
N LEU A 115 -2.03 -5.88 -9.31
CA LEU A 115 -2.67 -5.87 -8.00
C LEU A 115 -1.75 -6.51 -6.96
N GLY A 116 -1.57 -5.85 -5.82
CA GLY A 116 -0.68 -6.31 -4.75
C GLY A 116 -1.18 -5.93 -3.37
N VAL A 117 -1.86 -6.85 -2.68
CA VAL A 117 -2.39 -6.64 -1.33
C VAL A 117 -1.88 -7.73 -0.39
N PHE A 118 -1.34 -7.32 0.75
CA PHE A 118 -0.97 -8.20 1.85
C PHE A 118 -2.00 -8.06 2.98
N LEU A 119 -2.42 -9.19 3.53
CA LEU A 119 -3.29 -9.22 4.70
C LEU A 119 -2.56 -9.96 5.82
N LEU A 120 -2.33 -9.26 6.92
CA LEU A 120 -1.70 -9.79 8.11
C LEU A 120 -2.78 -10.09 9.13
N ILE A 121 -2.89 -11.34 9.55
CA ILE A 121 -3.87 -11.81 10.51
C ILE A 121 -3.15 -12.06 11.83
N LEU A 122 -3.62 -11.38 12.88
CA LEU A 122 -3.08 -11.48 14.23
C LEU A 122 -4.18 -11.93 15.20
N PRO A 123 -3.88 -12.81 16.17
CA PRO A 123 -4.78 -13.08 17.28
C PRO A 123 -5.02 -11.81 18.11
N LYS A 124 -6.28 -11.51 18.46
CA LYS A 124 -6.63 -10.32 19.26
C LYS A 124 -6.07 -10.35 20.67
N ASP A 125 -5.89 -11.54 21.23
CA ASP A 125 -5.29 -11.76 22.54
C ASP A 125 -3.75 -11.72 22.52
N GLY A 126 -3.13 -11.55 21.35
CA GLY A 126 -1.67 -11.59 21.19
C GLY A 126 -1.07 -12.98 21.42
N GLY A 127 -1.91 -14.02 21.47
CA GLY A 127 -1.51 -15.40 21.70
C GLY A 127 -1.04 -16.14 20.44
N ASN A 128 -1.27 -17.44 20.43
CA ASN A 128 -0.88 -18.32 19.32
C ASN A 128 -1.92 -18.27 18.17
N ALA A 129 -1.44 -18.09 16.94
CA ALA A 129 -2.23 -18.11 15.72
C ALA A 129 -2.57 -19.52 15.22
N LEU A 130 -1.94 -20.58 15.75
CA LEU A 130 -2.28 -21.99 15.47
C LEU A 130 -3.49 -22.51 16.27
N ARG A 131 -4.21 -21.62 16.97
CA ARG A 131 -5.47 -22.02 17.63
C ARG A 131 -6.52 -22.31 16.57
N LEU A 132 -7.35 -23.32 16.83
CA LEU A 132 -8.37 -23.79 15.89
C LEU A 132 -9.30 -22.66 15.45
N GLU A 133 -9.77 -21.86 16.41
CA GLU A 133 -10.66 -20.72 16.17
C GLU A 133 -10.01 -19.63 15.29
N VAL A 134 -8.71 -19.38 15.49
CA VAL A 134 -7.97 -18.39 14.69
C VAL A 134 -7.77 -18.88 13.26
N LEU A 135 -7.42 -20.15 13.09
CA LEU A 135 -7.22 -20.76 11.76
C LEU A 135 -8.53 -20.86 10.99
N ASP A 136 -9.63 -21.23 11.65
CA ASP A 136 -10.96 -21.30 11.05
C ASP A 136 -11.45 -19.93 10.57
N GLU A 137 -11.32 -18.89 11.42
CA GLU A 137 -11.65 -17.52 11.00
C GLU A 137 -10.72 -17.02 9.88
N ALA A 138 -9.43 -17.38 9.91
CA ALA A 138 -8.48 -17.01 8.85
C ALA A 138 -8.80 -17.68 7.51
N LEU A 139 -9.33 -18.92 7.50
CA LEU A 139 -9.86 -19.56 6.31
C LEU A 139 -11.08 -18.79 5.76
N GLY A 140 -11.98 -18.34 6.63
CA GLY A 140 -13.11 -17.48 6.24
C GLY A 140 -12.67 -16.13 5.65
N VAL A 141 -11.56 -15.57 6.15
CA VAL A 141 -10.95 -14.36 5.57
C VAL A 141 -10.45 -14.63 4.16
N GLU A 142 -9.75 -15.74 3.89
CA GLU A 142 -9.30 -16.10 2.54
C GLU A 142 -10.49 -16.24 1.58
N GLU A 143 -11.54 -16.93 2.00
CA GLU A 143 -12.72 -17.14 1.16
C GLU A 143 -13.41 -15.80 0.83
N THR A 144 -13.58 -14.94 1.84
CA THR A 144 -14.16 -13.59 1.68
C THR A 144 -13.31 -12.76 0.72
N LEU A 145 -12.01 -12.76 0.92
CA LEU A 145 -11.04 -12.01 0.12
C LEU A 145 -11.07 -12.43 -1.36
N SER A 146 -11.20 -13.72 -1.60
CA SER A 146 -11.21 -14.31 -2.94
C SER A 146 -12.54 -14.16 -3.69
N THR A 147 -13.67 -13.98 -3.00
CA THR A 147 -15.02 -14.04 -3.61
C THR A 147 -15.85 -12.78 -3.49
N LYS A 148 -15.79 -12.07 -2.35
CA LYS A 148 -16.70 -10.96 -2.05
C LYS A 148 -16.36 -9.69 -2.82
N PHE A 149 -15.07 -9.43 -2.98
CA PHE A 149 -14.59 -8.23 -3.67
C PHE A 149 -14.63 -8.47 -5.17
N THR A 150 -15.26 -7.53 -5.87
CA THR A 150 -15.43 -7.61 -7.32
C THR A 150 -14.92 -6.35 -8.00
N MET A 151 -14.50 -6.49 -9.24
CA MET A 151 -14.05 -5.40 -10.09
C MET A 151 -14.76 -5.49 -11.44
N LEU A 152 -15.16 -4.34 -11.98
CA LEU A 152 -15.78 -4.26 -13.28
C LEU A 152 -14.74 -4.57 -14.36
N ASN A 153 -15.00 -5.60 -15.16
CA ASN A 153 -14.23 -5.88 -16.36
C ASN A 153 -14.72 -4.96 -17.50
N PRO A 154 -13.88 -4.07 -18.04
CA PRO A 154 -14.29 -3.09 -19.04
C PRO A 154 -14.59 -3.70 -20.42
N LEU A 155 -14.12 -4.92 -20.68
CA LEU A 155 -14.35 -5.61 -21.96
C LEU A 155 -15.67 -6.38 -21.97
N THR A 156 -15.97 -7.09 -20.88
CA THR A 156 -17.19 -7.91 -20.74
C THR A 156 -18.34 -7.14 -20.10
N ASN A 157 -18.06 -5.99 -19.47
CA ASN A 157 -18.98 -5.18 -18.68
C ASN A 157 -19.65 -5.99 -17.54
N GLN A 158 -18.91 -6.92 -16.95
CA GLN A 158 -19.35 -7.75 -15.83
C GLN A 158 -18.48 -7.48 -14.60
N ASN A 159 -19.08 -7.57 -13.42
CA ASN A 159 -18.32 -7.52 -12.16
C ASN A 159 -17.77 -8.92 -11.88
N GLU A 160 -16.45 -9.05 -11.95
CA GLU A 160 -15.74 -10.31 -11.72
C GLU A 160 -15.10 -10.26 -10.31
N SER A 161 -15.16 -11.36 -9.58
CA SER A 161 -14.42 -11.57 -8.33
C SER A 161 -12.95 -11.85 -8.57
N TYR A 162 -12.12 -11.76 -7.53
CA TYR A 162 -10.69 -12.08 -7.63
C TYR A 162 -10.43 -13.45 -8.27
N ARG A 163 -11.20 -14.48 -7.89
CA ARG A 163 -11.08 -15.83 -8.48
C ARG A 163 -11.39 -15.89 -9.98
N GLU A 164 -12.26 -15.01 -10.47
CA GLU A 164 -12.68 -14.98 -11.87
C GLU A 164 -11.72 -14.14 -12.72
N PHE A 165 -11.30 -12.99 -12.20
CA PHE A 165 -10.46 -12.09 -12.99
C PHE A 165 -8.97 -12.39 -12.89
N CYS A 166 -8.50 -13.07 -11.84
CA CYS A 166 -7.07 -13.22 -11.60
C CYS A 166 -6.36 -13.99 -12.73
N ILE A 167 -5.19 -13.48 -13.11
CA ILE A 167 -4.24 -14.15 -14.02
C ILE A 167 -2.90 -14.19 -13.30
N SER A 168 -2.30 -15.38 -13.24
CA SER A 168 -1.08 -15.70 -12.49
C SER A 168 -1.26 -15.51 -10.97
N PHE A 169 -0.59 -16.34 -10.16
CA PHE A 169 -0.60 -16.25 -8.68
C PHE A 169 -1.97 -16.38 -7.98
N CYS A 170 -3.03 -16.75 -8.68
CA CYS A 170 -4.38 -16.87 -8.10
C CYS A 170 -4.51 -17.94 -7.00
N GLN A 171 -3.55 -18.86 -6.96
CA GLN A 171 -3.46 -19.93 -5.96
C GLN A 171 -2.36 -19.67 -4.93
N ILE A 172 -1.86 -18.43 -4.80
CA ILE A 172 -0.76 -18.10 -3.90
C ILE A 172 -1.07 -18.45 -2.43
N ASN A 173 -2.34 -18.39 -2.02
CA ASN A 173 -2.77 -18.76 -0.66
C ASN A 173 -3.18 -20.24 -0.50
N GLN A 174 -3.16 -21.05 -1.56
CA GLN A 174 -3.50 -22.48 -1.45
C GLN A 174 -2.62 -23.24 -0.45
N PRO A 175 -1.29 -22.99 -0.34
CA PRO A 175 -0.47 -23.59 0.70
C PRO A 175 -1.00 -23.33 2.12
N PHE A 176 -1.42 -22.09 2.40
CA PHE A 176 -2.02 -21.73 3.68
C PHE A 176 -3.34 -22.48 3.90
N VAL A 177 -4.25 -22.45 2.92
CA VAL A 177 -5.56 -23.11 3.03
C VAL A 177 -5.39 -24.59 3.31
N GLN A 178 -4.51 -25.26 2.56
CA GLN A 178 -4.25 -26.68 2.71
C GLN A 178 -3.60 -27.03 4.05
N PHE A 179 -2.69 -26.19 4.54
CA PHE A 179 -2.11 -26.35 5.88
C PHE A 179 -3.15 -26.17 6.98
N ALA A 180 -3.90 -25.06 6.98
CA ALA A 180 -4.85 -24.74 8.03
C ALA A 180 -5.98 -25.77 8.11
N SER A 181 -6.56 -26.18 6.97
CA SER A 181 -7.62 -27.20 6.94
C SER A 181 -7.13 -28.55 7.47
N SER A 182 -5.92 -28.95 7.07
CA SER A 182 -5.33 -30.22 7.50
C SER A 182 -4.92 -30.17 8.97
N TYR A 183 -4.39 -29.04 9.45
CA TYR A 183 -4.04 -28.86 10.86
C TYR A 183 -5.28 -28.94 11.76
N ILE A 184 -6.38 -28.30 11.37
CA ILE A 184 -7.65 -28.39 12.10
C ILE A 184 -8.14 -29.85 12.14
N GLY A 185 -8.09 -30.55 11.01
CA GLY A 185 -8.50 -31.96 10.92
C GLY A 185 -7.64 -32.90 11.77
N GLU A 186 -6.32 -32.87 11.58
CA GLU A 186 -5.38 -33.75 12.29
C GLU A 186 -5.36 -33.45 13.80
N LYS A 187 -5.50 -32.18 14.20
CA LYS A 187 -5.62 -31.81 15.62
C LYS A 187 -6.91 -32.33 16.24
N SER A 188 -8.04 -32.24 15.54
CA SER A 188 -9.29 -32.84 16.01
C SER A 188 -9.21 -34.37 16.13
N LEU A 189 -8.43 -35.05 15.30
CA LEU A 189 -8.22 -36.51 15.41
C LEU A 189 -7.31 -36.85 16.59
N ALA A 190 -6.22 -36.10 16.74
CA ALA A 190 -5.30 -36.24 17.86
C ALA A 190 -5.99 -36.03 19.22
N ASP A 191 -6.88 -35.03 19.31
CA ASP A 191 -7.65 -34.74 20.53
C ASP A 191 -8.67 -35.86 20.85
N LYS A 192 -9.14 -36.60 19.84
CA LYS A 192 -10.01 -37.78 19.99
C LYS A 192 -9.24 -39.09 20.25
N GLY A 193 -7.91 -39.06 20.17
CA GLY A 193 -7.07 -40.25 20.26
C GLY A 193 -7.15 -41.16 19.03
N GLU A 194 -7.66 -40.66 17.90
CA GLU A 194 -7.70 -41.39 16.63
C GLU A 194 -6.34 -41.28 15.90
N PRO A 195 -5.98 -42.28 15.07
CA PRO A 195 -4.73 -42.24 14.33
C PRO A 195 -4.74 -41.12 13.27
N ILE A 196 -3.69 -40.31 13.27
CA ILE A 196 -3.44 -39.27 12.27
C ILE A 196 -3.10 -39.87 10.90
N ASN A 197 -3.33 -39.10 9.83
CA ASN A 197 -3.06 -39.57 8.48
C ASN A 197 -1.56 -39.55 8.17
N PRO A 198 -0.91 -40.70 7.90
CA PRO A 198 0.53 -40.75 7.65
C PRO A 198 0.97 -40.10 6.33
N ARG A 199 0.01 -39.73 5.46
CA ARG A 199 0.28 -39.04 4.19
C ARG A 199 0.29 -37.51 4.33
N ILE A 200 -0.02 -37.00 5.52
CA ILE A 200 -0.06 -35.58 5.83
C ILE A 200 1.01 -35.32 6.89
N ASP A 201 2.03 -34.55 6.52
CA ASP A 201 3.09 -34.10 7.42
C ASP A 201 3.09 -32.57 7.46
N LEU A 202 2.65 -32.01 8.59
CA LEU A 202 2.47 -30.58 8.80
C LEU A 202 3.74 -29.95 9.37
N ALA A 203 4.84 -30.10 8.65
CA ALA A 203 6.13 -29.51 9.01
C ALA A 203 6.32 -28.12 8.39
N TYR A 204 6.97 -27.22 9.13
CA TYR A 204 7.55 -25.98 8.62
C TYR A 204 9.05 -26.18 8.36
N PRO A 205 9.63 -25.63 7.26
CA PRO A 205 9.04 -24.70 6.28
C PRO A 205 8.28 -25.35 5.11
N ILE A 206 8.43 -26.67 4.96
CA ILE A 206 7.84 -27.43 3.86
C ILE A 206 6.93 -28.50 4.46
N SER A 207 5.64 -28.42 4.15
CA SER A 207 4.66 -29.44 4.54
C SER A 207 4.43 -30.42 3.41
N THR A 208 4.18 -31.69 3.74
CA THR A 208 3.91 -32.75 2.76
C THR A 208 2.45 -33.16 2.82
N PHE A 209 1.75 -33.07 1.69
CA PHE A 209 0.37 -33.53 1.54
C PHE A 209 0.29 -34.56 0.42
N TYR A 210 -0.06 -35.80 0.73
CA TYR A 210 -0.18 -36.88 -0.26
C TYR A 210 1.06 -37.00 -1.16
N ASN A 211 2.25 -37.00 -0.54
CA ASN A 211 3.57 -37.03 -1.19
C ASN A 211 3.91 -35.79 -2.04
N ARG A 212 3.16 -34.70 -1.91
CA ARG A 212 3.51 -33.40 -2.52
C ARG A 212 4.04 -32.46 -1.46
N GLN A 213 5.22 -31.93 -1.71
CA GLN A 213 5.85 -30.94 -0.84
C GLN A 213 5.40 -29.54 -1.25
N ILE A 214 4.98 -28.74 -0.27
CA ILE A 214 4.49 -27.39 -0.48
C ILE A 214 5.20 -26.46 0.50
N ASN A 215 5.74 -25.36 -0.02
CA ASN A 215 6.35 -24.33 0.81
C ASN A 215 5.27 -23.48 1.50
N ILE A 216 5.28 -23.47 2.83
CA ILE A 216 4.32 -22.70 3.65
C ILE A 216 4.94 -21.43 4.24
N GLN A 217 6.25 -21.23 4.08
CA GLN A 217 7.00 -20.09 4.61
C GLN A 217 6.37 -18.71 4.37
N PRO A 218 5.79 -18.40 3.19
CA PRO A 218 5.22 -17.08 2.93
C PRO A 218 4.02 -16.70 3.82
N HIS A 219 3.47 -17.65 4.58
CA HIS A 219 2.21 -17.48 5.30
C HIS A 219 2.32 -17.48 6.83
N PHE A 220 3.43 -17.92 7.41
CA PHE A 220 3.56 -18.07 8.87
C PHE A 220 4.75 -17.26 9.40
N PHE A 221 4.50 -16.38 10.38
CA PHE A 221 5.47 -15.44 10.93
C PHE A 221 5.51 -15.45 12.47
N GLY A 222 6.70 -15.17 13.01
CA GLY A 222 6.95 -15.18 14.46
C GLY A 222 6.80 -16.59 15.03
N LEU A 223 7.56 -17.53 14.49
CA LEU A 223 7.49 -18.96 14.80
C LEU A 223 8.27 -19.28 16.07
N GLU A 224 7.75 -20.19 16.86
CA GLU A 224 8.48 -20.92 17.89
C GLU A 224 8.35 -22.41 17.58
N PHE A 225 9.47 -23.12 17.58
CA PHE A 225 9.48 -24.56 17.33
C PHE A 225 9.29 -25.31 18.64
N GLU A 226 8.70 -26.49 18.53
CA GLU A 226 8.71 -27.42 19.65
C GLU A 226 10.13 -27.97 19.78
N GLU A 227 10.67 -27.94 21.00
CA GLU A 227 11.98 -28.52 21.28
C GLU A 227 11.87 -30.02 21.02
N ASP A 228 12.66 -30.52 20.07
CA ASP A 228 12.85 -31.95 19.96
C ASP A 228 13.55 -32.38 21.25
N GLU A 229 12.83 -33.08 22.13
CA GLU A 229 13.48 -33.78 23.23
C GLU A 229 14.59 -34.62 22.60
N LEU A 230 15.84 -34.22 22.85
CA LEU A 230 17.01 -35.05 22.59
C LEU A 230 16.69 -36.45 23.14
N PRO A 231 17.04 -37.55 22.44
CA PRO A 231 16.88 -38.88 22.98
C PRO A 231 17.89 -39.08 24.12
N GLY A 232 17.61 -38.45 25.26
CA GLY A 232 18.21 -38.74 26.54
C GLY A 232 17.49 -39.94 27.10
N ASP A 233 18.14 -41.09 26.95
CA ASP A 233 17.96 -42.30 27.75
C ASP A 233 16.51 -42.64 28.14
N ILE A 234 15.88 -43.44 27.28
CA ILE A 234 14.73 -44.26 27.65
C ILE A 234 15.20 -45.26 28.72
N GLU A 235 15.22 -44.85 29.98
CA GLU A 235 15.08 -45.77 31.09
C GLU A 235 13.59 -46.02 31.37
N SER A 236 13.31 -47.30 31.53
CA SER A 236 12.03 -47.94 31.44
C SER A 236 11.07 -47.62 32.60
N ASN A 237 9.79 -47.93 32.35
CA ASN A 237 8.72 -48.18 33.33
C ASN A 237 7.97 -46.96 33.87
N SER A 238 7.01 -46.49 33.09
CA SER A 238 5.64 -46.31 33.59
C SER A 238 4.64 -46.52 32.45
N THR A 239 3.77 -47.50 32.64
CA THR A 239 2.58 -47.75 31.83
C THR A 239 1.68 -46.51 31.87
N GLU A 240 1.20 -46.11 30.69
CA GLU A 240 0.38 -44.91 30.40
C GLU A 240 1.13 -43.57 30.31
N VAL A 241 2.21 -43.55 29.52
CA VAL A 241 2.59 -42.30 28.84
C VAL A 241 1.65 -42.14 27.64
N SER A 242 0.58 -41.35 27.79
CA SER A 242 -0.17 -40.82 26.66
C SER A 242 0.81 -40.04 25.79
N LYS A 243 1.41 -40.73 24.80
CA LYS A 243 2.30 -40.12 23.83
C LYS A 243 1.46 -39.12 23.04
N LYS A 244 1.49 -37.86 23.47
CA LYS A 244 0.75 -36.77 22.84
C LYS A 244 1.11 -36.77 21.37
N ILE A 245 0.14 -37.09 20.53
CA ILE A 245 0.37 -37.21 19.09
C ILE A 245 0.74 -35.82 18.58
N ARG A 246 1.99 -35.68 18.13
CA ARG A 246 2.52 -34.42 17.58
C ARG A 246 1.91 -34.20 16.20
N VAL A 247 1.16 -33.10 16.07
CA VAL A 247 0.49 -32.73 14.82
C VAL A 247 1.44 -31.96 13.88
N SER A 248 2.33 -31.13 14.43
CA SER A 248 3.24 -30.26 13.67
C SER A 248 4.55 -30.06 14.45
N ASN A 249 5.59 -29.57 13.77
CA ASN A 249 6.83 -29.13 14.42
C ASN A 249 6.76 -27.72 15.02
N LEU A 250 5.67 -27.00 14.79
CA LEU A 250 5.45 -25.65 15.31
C LEU A 250 4.79 -25.68 16.69
N LYS A 251 5.42 -25.00 17.66
CA LYS A 251 4.85 -24.75 19.00
C LYS A 251 3.92 -23.54 18.99
N SER A 252 4.37 -22.44 18.39
CA SER A 252 3.56 -21.22 18.29
C SER A 252 3.86 -20.43 17.01
N VAL A 253 2.85 -19.65 16.58
CA VAL A 253 2.94 -18.71 15.47
C VAL A 253 2.31 -17.41 15.93
N LYS A 254 2.93 -16.27 15.69
CA LYS A 254 2.39 -14.96 16.10
C LYS A 254 1.48 -14.31 15.06
N MET A 255 1.75 -14.53 13.78
CA MET A 255 1.06 -13.85 12.69
C MET A 255 0.94 -14.77 11.47
N LEU A 256 -0.21 -14.69 10.81
CA LEU A 256 -0.46 -15.33 9.53
C LEU A 256 -0.50 -14.26 8.44
N ALA A 257 -0.07 -14.60 7.22
CA ALA A 257 -0.15 -13.68 6.09
C ALA A 257 -0.84 -14.32 4.89
N LEU A 258 -1.76 -13.58 4.30
CA LEU A 258 -2.37 -13.86 3.01
C LEU A 258 -1.93 -12.81 2.00
N GLN A 259 -1.86 -13.20 0.73
CA GLN A 259 -1.42 -12.34 -0.35
C GLN A 259 -2.45 -12.39 -1.48
N LEU A 260 -2.82 -11.24 -2.02
CA LEU A 260 -3.43 -11.14 -3.33
C LEU A 260 -2.41 -10.55 -4.28
N GLN A 261 -2.12 -11.31 -5.32
CA GLN A 261 -1.31 -10.86 -6.43
C GLN A 261 -2.03 -11.20 -7.71
N ALA A 262 -2.13 -10.24 -8.63
CA ALA A 262 -2.63 -10.51 -9.98
C ALA A 262 -1.95 -9.60 -10.98
N GLU A 263 -1.67 -10.16 -12.16
CA GLU A 263 -1.22 -9.37 -13.30
C GLU A 263 -2.36 -8.49 -13.83
N ARG A 264 -1.98 -7.36 -14.41
CA ARG A 264 -2.94 -6.41 -14.96
C ARG A 264 -3.55 -6.95 -16.25
N LYS A 265 -4.89 -6.91 -16.34
CA LYS A 265 -5.62 -7.19 -17.58
C LYS A 265 -5.73 -5.96 -18.48
N GLU A 266 -5.96 -6.21 -19.76
CA GLU A 266 -6.21 -5.16 -20.74
C GLU A 266 -7.47 -4.36 -20.39
N GLY A 267 -7.42 -3.04 -20.57
CA GLY A 267 -8.50 -2.11 -20.25
C GLY A 267 -8.57 -1.68 -18.78
N TRP A 268 -7.84 -2.34 -17.87
CA TRP A 268 -7.77 -1.87 -16.48
C TRP A 268 -7.04 -0.54 -16.40
N THR A 269 -7.66 0.43 -15.73
CA THR A 269 -7.03 1.70 -15.38
C THR A 269 -6.37 1.58 -14.01
N THR A 270 -5.38 2.43 -13.75
CA THR A 270 -4.68 2.42 -12.45
C THR A 270 -5.65 2.76 -11.33
N GLN A 271 -6.61 3.64 -11.59
CA GLN A 271 -7.65 3.99 -10.63
C GLN A 271 -8.53 2.78 -10.26
N MET A 272 -8.90 1.94 -11.21
CA MET A 272 -9.71 0.74 -10.92
C MET A 272 -8.99 -0.23 -9.98
N VAL A 273 -7.68 -0.43 -10.19
CA VAL A 273 -6.85 -1.27 -9.32
C VAL A 273 -6.77 -0.64 -7.92
N LYS A 274 -6.50 0.67 -7.84
CA LYS A 274 -6.46 1.42 -6.59
C LYS A 274 -7.77 1.34 -5.82
N ASP A 275 -8.90 1.55 -6.50
CA ASP A 275 -10.24 1.47 -5.91
C ASP A 275 -10.52 0.07 -5.36
N PHE A 276 -10.10 -0.98 -6.07
CA PHE A 276 -10.23 -2.35 -5.60
C PHE A 276 -9.38 -2.61 -4.34
N GLU A 277 -8.11 -2.20 -4.33
CA GLU A 277 -7.23 -2.35 -3.17
C GLU A 277 -7.77 -1.60 -1.94
N ILE A 278 -8.22 -0.36 -2.13
CA ILE A 278 -8.84 0.46 -1.07
C ILE A 278 -10.12 -0.19 -0.57
N SER A 279 -10.94 -0.79 -1.43
CA SER A 279 -12.19 -1.45 -1.03
C SER A 279 -11.97 -2.58 -0.03
N ILE A 280 -10.86 -3.33 -0.19
CA ILE A 280 -10.45 -4.40 0.72
C ILE A 280 -10.06 -3.80 2.07
N THR A 281 -9.20 -2.78 2.07
CA THR A 281 -8.77 -2.10 3.29
C THR A 281 -9.93 -1.51 4.06
N GLN A 282 -10.83 -0.77 3.38
CA GLN A 282 -12.00 -0.17 4.02
C GLN A 282 -12.91 -1.21 4.67
N TYR A 283 -13.12 -2.35 4.02
CA TYR A 283 -13.92 -3.43 4.58
C TYR A 283 -13.29 -4.00 5.85
N PHE A 284 -11.99 -4.33 5.82
CA PHE A 284 -11.32 -4.95 6.97
C PHE A 284 -11.09 -3.99 8.14
N GLU A 285 -11.04 -2.68 7.90
CA GLU A 285 -10.92 -1.68 8.95
C GLU A 285 -12.25 -1.28 9.58
N ARG A 286 -13.33 -1.18 8.77
CA ARG A 286 -14.60 -0.57 9.20
C ARG A 286 -15.70 -1.59 9.46
N ASP A 287 -15.84 -2.56 8.57
CA ASP A 287 -17.00 -3.47 8.55
C ASP A 287 -16.68 -4.85 9.13
N PHE A 288 -15.42 -5.28 9.08
CA PHE A 288 -15.01 -6.58 9.55
C PHE A 288 -14.97 -6.65 11.07
N VAL A 289 -15.84 -7.48 11.64
CA VAL A 289 -15.90 -7.76 13.08
C VAL A 289 -15.68 -9.25 13.29
N SER A 290 -14.67 -9.57 14.10
CA SER A 290 -14.35 -10.94 14.53
C SER A 290 -14.11 -10.97 16.04
N SER A 291 -14.36 -12.10 16.69
CA SER A 291 -14.05 -12.33 18.11
C SER A 291 -12.56 -12.62 18.34
N ASN A 292 -11.90 -13.36 17.45
CA ASN A 292 -10.61 -13.96 17.73
C ASN A 292 -9.44 -13.33 16.97
N ILE A 293 -9.69 -12.74 15.80
CA ILE A 293 -8.63 -12.23 14.91
C ILE A 293 -8.78 -10.73 14.63
N ARG A 294 -7.64 -10.10 14.38
CA ARG A 294 -7.51 -8.76 13.83
C ARG A 294 -6.81 -8.89 12.48
N VAL A 295 -7.40 -8.30 11.45
CA VAL A 295 -6.83 -8.27 10.11
C VAL A 295 -6.24 -6.88 9.86
N LEU A 296 -5.01 -6.83 9.38
CA LEU A 296 -4.33 -5.61 8.95
C LEU A 296 -4.05 -5.74 7.46
N THR A 297 -4.49 -4.78 6.68
CA THR A 297 -4.24 -4.76 5.23
C THR A 297 -3.07 -3.84 4.92
N LEU A 298 -2.26 -4.23 3.95
CA LEU A 298 -1.15 -3.43 3.43
C LEU A 298 -1.16 -3.51 1.89
N SER A 299 -1.22 -2.35 1.24
CA SER A 299 -1.06 -2.21 -0.20
C SER A 299 -0.32 -0.92 -0.51
N THR A 300 0.24 -0.80 -1.70
CA THR A 300 0.88 0.46 -2.13
C THR A 300 -0.14 1.59 -2.15
N THR A 301 -1.36 1.31 -2.62
CA THR A 301 -2.43 2.30 -2.67
C THR A 301 -2.84 2.80 -1.28
N TYR A 302 -2.89 1.92 -0.29
CA TYR A 302 -3.20 2.31 1.08
C TYR A 302 -2.12 3.25 1.65
N VAL A 303 -0.83 2.95 1.39
CA VAL A 303 0.29 3.82 1.80
C VAL A 303 0.25 5.18 1.10
N GLU A 304 -0.17 5.25 -0.17
CA GLU A 304 -0.34 6.52 -0.90
C GLU A 304 -1.51 7.37 -0.39
N SER A 305 -2.51 6.73 0.24
CA SER A 305 -3.70 7.42 0.76
C SER A 305 -3.52 8.05 2.14
N GLU A 306 -2.50 7.62 2.88
CA GLU A 306 -2.07 8.21 4.16
C GLU A 306 -1.24 9.48 3.92
#